data_AF-A0A354RDU2-F1
#
_entry.id   AF-A0A354RDU2-F1
#
_cell.length_a   1.000
_cell.length_b   1.000
_cell.length_c   1.000
_cell.angle_alpha   90.00
_cell.angle_beta   90.00
_cell.angle_gamma   90.00
#
_symmetry.space_group_name_H-M   'P 1'
#
loop_
_entity.id
_entity.type
_entity.pdbx_description
1 polymer ?
#
loop_
_entity_poly.entity_id
_entity_poly.type
_entity_poly.pdbx_seq_one_letter_code
_entity_poly.pdbx_strand_id
1 'polypeptide(L)'
;MEKKEAVRVTLRNYTKLGKEYWIDLSILPLRDNNGNVTHFASIQRDITEQKNLERKLQVLCRTDPLTTAANRRAFNEILSQEFSRFKRSQKEYALIMIDIDHFKSVNDEYGHAVGDQVLIEVTERCKDNLRYHDIVARLGGEEFCVLLPYTNAKHAEGIAERLRGKIESMPIISEGSRITVTVSVGISLVCSDDSDGHDAMQRADQKLLEAKKNGRNQVCA
;
A
#
# COMPACT_ATOMS: atom_id res chain seq x y z
N MET A 1 30.38 24.92 14.32
CA MET A 1 31.77 25.21 13.90
C MET A 1 32.75 25.30 15.07
N GLU A 2 32.30 25.38 16.33
CA GLU A 2 33.17 25.49 17.51
C GLU A 2 34.17 24.34 17.68
N LYS A 3 33.80 23.11 17.28
CA LYS A 3 34.68 21.95 17.42
C LYS A 3 35.82 21.87 16.37
N LYS A 4 35.80 22.71 15.32
CA LYS A 4 36.82 22.72 14.25
C LYS A 4 37.14 21.34 13.65
N GLU A 5 36.13 20.49 13.55
CA GLU A 5 36.22 19.11 13.04
C GLU A 5 35.60 18.98 11.64
N ALA A 6 35.98 17.92 10.94
CA ALA A 6 35.35 17.54 9.69
C ALA A 6 33.88 17.13 9.94
N VAL A 7 32.97 17.60 9.10
CA VAL A 7 31.55 17.25 9.17
C VAL A 7 31.07 16.80 7.80
N ARG A 8 30.36 15.68 7.76
CA ARG A 8 29.59 15.27 6.61
C ARG A 8 28.12 15.14 7.00
N VAL A 9 27.25 15.78 6.24
CA VAL A 9 25.81 15.81 6.53
C VAL A 9 25.02 15.86 5.23
N THR A 10 23.93 15.12 5.19
CA THR A 10 22.90 15.29 4.18
C THR A 10 21.84 16.24 4.70
N LEU A 11 21.57 17.32 3.98
CA LEU A 11 20.57 18.31 4.38
C LEU A 11 19.76 18.81 3.20
N ARG A 12 18.58 19.33 3.52
CA ARG A 12 17.64 19.90 2.57
C ARG A 12 17.87 21.40 2.47
N ASN A 13 18.04 21.90 1.26
CA ASN A 13 18.34 23.30 0.98
C ASN A 13 17.34 23.88 -0.05
N TYR A 14 17.34 25.20 -0.20
CA TYR A 14 16.41 25.92 -1.07
C TYR A 14 17.15 26.89 -1.98
N THR A 15 16.83 26.87 -3.28
CA THR A 15 17.42 27.82 -4.22
C THR A 15 16.89 29.23 -3.92
N LYS A 16 17.49 30.26 -4.52
CA LYS A 16 16.98 31.65 -4.45
C LYS A 16 15.51 31.78 -4.86
N LEU A 17 15.02 30.87 -5.71
CA LEU A 17 13.63 30.82 -6.19
C LEU A 17 12.73 29.91 -5.33
N GLY A 18 13.22 29.39 -4.21
CA GLY A 18 12.45 28.54 -3.30
C GLY A 18 12.35 27.06 -3.71
N LYS A 19 13.04 26.63 -4.78
CA LYS A 19 13.03 25.22 -5.18
C LYS A 19 13.84 24.38 -4.18
N GLU A 20 13.21 23.33 -3.65
CA GLU A 20 13.85 22.37 -2.76
C GLU A 20 14.89 21.51 -3.50
N TYR A 21 16.06 21.30 -2.87
CA TYR A 21 17.08 20.37 -3.34
C TYR A 21 17.84 19.75 -2.15
N TRP A 22 18.37 18.55 -2.34
CA TRP A 22 19.12 17.82 -1.33
C TRP A 22 20.62 17.93 -1.60
N ILE A 23 21.39 18.26 -0.57
CA ILE A 23 22.84 18.29 -0.66
C ILE A 23 23.49 17.29 0.30
N ASP A 24 24.49 16.58 -0.20
CA ASP A 24 25.51 15.94 0.63
C ASP A 24 26.66 16.95 0.79
N LEU A 25 26.80 17.48 1.99
CA LEU A 25 27.73 18.54 2.35
C LEU A 25 28.86 17.95 3.20
N SER A 26 30.09 18.07 2.72
CA SER A 26 31.31 17.79 3.48
C SER A 26 32.06 19.08 3.75
N ILE A 27 32.29 19.42 5.02
CA ILE A 27 33.08 20.58 5.46
C ILE A 27 34.35 20.07 6.13
N LEU A 28 35.50 20.56 5.67
CA LEU A 28 36.83 20.20 6.16
C LEU A 28 37.57 21.45 6.64
N PRO A 29 38.17 21.44 7.84
CA PRO A 29 39.03 22.53 8.29
C PRO A 29 40.36 22.54 7.52
N LEU A 30 40.79 23.70 7.05
CA LEU A 30 42.11 23.93 6.46
C LEU A 30 43.03 24.55 7.51
N ARG A 31 44.22 23.97 7.67
CA ARG A 31 45.21 24.36 8.69
C ARG A 31 46.41 25.04 8.06
N ASP A 32 46.98 26.01 8.77
CA ASP A 32 48.29 26.59 8.43
C ASP A 32 49.46 25.67 8.87
N ASN A 33 50.69 26.10 8.60
CA ASN A 33 51.91 25.37 8.98
C ASN A 33 52.07 25.22 10.51
N ASN A 34 51.33 26.00 11.31
CA ASN A 34 51.33 25.95 12.77
C ASN A 34 50.19 25.08 13.32
N GLY A 35 49.43 24.41 12.45
CA GLY A 35 48.30 23.55 12.82
C GLY A 35 47.01 24.29 13.17
N ASN A 36 46.97 25.62 13.04
CA ASN A 36 45.78 26.42 13.34
C ASN A 36 44.79 26.38 12.18
N VAL A 37 43.51 26.15 12.49
CA VAL A 37 42.44 26.22 11.47
C VAL A 37 42.21 27.67 11.07
N THR A 38 42.44 27.99 9.80
CA THR A 38 42.28 29.34 9.24
C THR A 38 41.04 29.46 8.35
N HIS A 39 40.68 28.39 7.64
CA HIS A 39 39.57 28.35 6.70
C HIS A 39 38.83 27.03 6.78
N PHE A 40 37.68 26.96 6.12
CA PHE A 40 36.97 25.71 5.88
C PHE A 40 36.75 25.54 4.38
N ALA A 41 37.09 24.37 3.87
CA ALA A 41 36.69 23.95 2.54
C ALA A 41 35.36 23.21 2.63
N SER A 42 34.42 23.53 1.74
CA SER A 42 33.17 22.77 1.61
C SER A 42 33.06 22.13 0.24
N ILE A 43 32.76 20.84 0.21
CA ILE A 43 32.35 20.13 -1.00
C ILE A 43 30.86 19.88 -0.88
N GLN A 44 30.11 20.30 -1.90
CA GLN A 44 28.67 20.14 -1.97
C GLN A 44 28.33 19.31 -3.20
N ARG A 45 27.61 18.22 -3.00
CA ARG A 45 27.04 17.41 -4.08
C ARG A 45 25.53 17.51 -4.01
N ASP A 46 24.91 18.00 -5.09
CA ASP A 46 23.47 17.88 -5.26
C ASP A 46 23.11 16.40 -5.47
N ILE A 47 22.30 15.86 -4.56
CA ILE A 47 21.83 14.46 -4.58
C ILE A 47 20.31 14.39 -4.79
N THR A 48 19.69 15.47 -5.25
CA THR A 48 18.22 15.56 -5.43
C THR A 48 17.70 14.51 -6.39
N GLU A 49 18.37 14.30 -7.53
CA GLU A 49 17.97 13.29 -8.51
C GLU A 49 18.09 11.87 -7.92
N GLN A 50 19.19 11.59 -7.21
CA GLN A 50 19.37 10.31 -6.52
C GLN A 50 18.27 10.08 -5.48
N LYS A 51 17.95 11.08 -4.65
CA LYS A 51 16.86 10.99 -3.66
C LYS A 51 15.49 10.80 -4.31
N ASN A 52 15.25 11.46 -5.42
CA ASN A 52 14.00 11.29 -6.18
C ASN A 52 13.92 9.90 -6.82
N LEU A 53 15.03 9.37 -7.35
CA LEU A 53 15.10 8.02 -7.89
C LEU A 53 14.93 6.97 -6.77
N GLU A 54 15.60 7.14 -5.63
CA GLU A 54 15.41 6.30 -4.43
C GLU A 54 13.94 6.28 -4.02
N ARG A 55 13.27 7.45 -3.97
CA ARG A 55 11.84 7.54 -3.64
C ARG A 55 10.96 6.84 -4.69
N LYS A 56 11.23 7.05 -5.98
CA LYS A 56 10.49 6.37 -7.07
C LYS A 56 10.68 4.85 -7.01
N LEU A 57 11.90 4.39 -6.77
CA LEU A 57 12.22 2.97 -6.56
C LEU A 57 11.49 2.42 -5.33
N GLN A 58 11.44 3.17 -4.23
CA GLN A 58 10.67 2.77 -3.06
C GLN A 58 9.17 2.65 -3.34
N VAL A 59 8.58 3.58 -4.10
CA VAL A 59 7.16 3.49 -4.50
C VAL A 59 6.93 2.28 -5.40
N LEU A 60 7.77 2.07 -6.42
CA LEU A 60 7.72 0.90 -7.30
C LEU A 60 7.84 -0.42 -6.53
N CYS A 61 8.61 -0.45 -5.45
CA CYS A 61 8.73 -1.63 -4.60
C CYS A 61 7.54 -1.85 -3.65
N ARG A 62 6.61 -0.89 -3.53
CA ARG A 62 5.50 -0.91 -2.56
C ARG A 62 4.12 -1.02 -3.20
N THR A 63 3.99 -0.72 -4.47
CA THR A 63 2.72 -0.85 -5.20
C THR A 63 2.73 -2.04 -6.15
N ASP A 64 1.56 -2.57 -6.44
CA ASP A 64 1.34 -3.49 -7.56
C ASP A 64 1.49 -2.71 -8.87
N PRO A 65 2.31 -3.17 -9.84
CA PRO A 65 2.61 -2.41 -11.06
C PRO A 65 1.41 -2.26 -11.98
N LEU A 66 0.43 -3.17 -11.92
CA LEU A 66 -0.77 -3.11 -12.75
C LEU A 66 -1.84 -2.21 -12.15
N THR A 67 -2.19 -2.46 -10.89
CA THR A 67 -3.35 -1.85 -10.24
C THR A 67 -3.01 -0.61 -9.41
N THR A 68 -1.73 -0.35 -9.15
CA THR A 68 -1.21 0.70 -8.26
C THR A 68 -1.69 0.60 -6.79
N ALA A 69 -2.44 -0.44 -6.43
CA ALA A 69 -2.74 -0.79 -5.05
C ALA A 69 -1.44 -1.11 -4.26
N ALA A 70 -1.52 -1.20 -2.94
CA ALA A 70 -0.38 -1.73 -2.17
C ALA A 70 -0.08 -3.17 -2.65
N ASN A 71 1.20 -3.51 -2.82
CA ASN A 71 1.56 -4.90 -3.08
C ASN A 71 1.62 -5.70 -1.78
N ARG A 72 1.73 -7.02 -1.89
CA ARG A 72 1.86 -7.94 -0.74
C ARG A 72 2.92 -7.51 0.28
N ARG A 73 4.09 -7.06 -0.19
CA ARG A 73 5.19 -6.63 0.70
C ARG A 73 4.78 -5.41 1.52
N ALA A 74 4.29 -4.37 0.86
CA ALA A 74 3.86 -3.15 1.53
C ALA A 74 2.68 -3.42 2.48
N PHE A 75 1.75 -4.27 2.07
CA PHE A 75 0.62 -4.65 2.91
C PHE A 75 1.06 -5.34 4.21
N ASN A 76 1.97 -6.33 4.14
CA ASN A 76 2.46 -7.02 5.33
C ASN A 76 3.19 -6.08 6.31
N GLU A 77 3.95 -5.10 5.78
CA GLU A 77 4.58 -4.08 6.61
C GLU A 77 3.55 -3.18 7.30
N ILE A 78 2.50 -2.76 6.58
CA ILE A 78 1.40 -1.95 7.13
C ILE A 78 0.62 -2.75 8.19
N LEU A 79 0.28 -4.00 7.89
CA LEU A 79 -0.45 -4.89 8.79
C LEU A 79 0.31 -5.10 10.10
N SER A 80 1.62 -5.33 10.03
CA SER A 80 2.47 -5.46 11.22
C SER A 80 2.48 -4.19 12.07
N GLN A 81 2.45 -3.01 11.44
CA GLN A 81 2.36 -1.73 12.12
C GLN A 81 0.99 -1.53 12.78
N GLU A 82 -0.11 -1.86 12.08
CA GLU A 82 -1.47 -1.77 12.63
C GLU A 82 -1.69 -2.76 13.78
N PHE A 83 -1.19 -3.99 13.67
CA PHE A 83 -1.21 -4.95 14.78
C PHE A 83 -0.47 -4.43 16.01
N SER A 84 0.72 -3.84 15.81
CA SER A 84 1.47 -3.21 16.90
C SER A 84 0.69 -2.03 17.53
N ARG A 85 -0.07 -1.27 16.73
CA ARG A 85 -0.95 -0.20 17.24
C ARG A 85 -2.14 -0.75 18.00
N PHE A 86 -2.75 -1.85 17.53
CA PHE A 86 -3.81 -2.55 18.23
C PHE A 86 -3.35 -3.03 19.61
N LYS A 87 -2.21 -3.73 19.71
CA LYS A 87 -1.68 -4.19 21.02
C LYS A 87 -1.51 -3.04 22.03
N ARG A 88 -1.09 -1.85 21.57
CA ARG A 88 -0.89 -0.68 22.46
C ARG A 88 -2.17 0.07 22.81
N SER A 89 -3.07 0.25 21.85
CA SER A 89 -4.23 1.14 21.99
C SER A 89 -5.55 0.41 22.23
N GLN A 90 -5.58 -0.92 22.01
CA GLN A 90 -6.76 -1.77 22.01
C GLN A 90 -7.86 -1.28 21.06
N LYS A 91 -7.50 -0.46 20.07
CA LYS A 91 -8.42 -0.03 19.01
C LYS A 91 -8.39 -1.05 17.89
N GLU A 92 -9.53 -1.72 17.69
CA GLU A 92 -9.71 -2.76 16.68
C GLU A 92 -9.53 -2.26 15.23
N TYR A 93 -9.16 -3.18 14.35
CA TYR A 93 -9.22 -3.02 12.91
C TYR A 93 -9.86 -4.26 12.30
N ALA A 94 -10.41 -4.10 11.09
CA ALA A 94 -10.97 -5.19 10.31
C ALA A 94 -10.12 -5.47 9.08
N LEU A 95 -10.13 -6.74 8.65
CA LEU A 95 -9.57 -7.19 7.38
C LEU A 95 -10.69 -7.74 6.50
N ILE A 96 -10.65 -7.37 5.23
CA ILE A 96 -11.55 -7.89 4.20
C ILE A 96 -10.69 -8.55 3.13
N MET A 97 -10.84 -9.85 2.95
CA MET A 97 -10.30 -10.61 1.84
C MET A 97 -11.30 -10.62 0.69
N ILE A 98 -10.85 -10.33 -0.53
CA ILE A 98 -11.68 -10.24 -1.73
C ILE A 98 -11.03 -11.06 -2.84
N ASP A 99 -11.82 -11.83 -3.57
CA ASP A 99 -11.38 -12.58 -4.74
C ASP A 99 -12.40 -12.43 -5.87
N ILE A 100 -11.91 -12.20 -7.10
CA ILE A 100 -12.76 -12.05 -8.27
C ILE A 100 -13.25 -13.42 -8.73
N ASP A 101 -14.56 -13.61 -8.68
CA ASP A 101 -15.20 -14.87 -9.04
C ASP A 101 -14.97 -15.19 -10.52
N HIS A 102 -14.57 -16.43 -10.80
CA HIS A 102 -14.38 -16.93 -12.15
C HIS A 102 -13.40 -16.09 -13.00
N PHE A 103 -12.42 -15.41 -12.37
CA PHE A 103 -11.45 -14.57 -13.07
C PHE A 103 -10.68 -15.31 -14.17
N LYS A 104 -10.35 -16.59 -13.95
CA LYS A 104 -9.76 -17.44 -15.00
C LYS A 104 -10.65 -17.54 -16.23
N SER A 105 -11.97 -17.71 -16.08
CA SER A 105 -12.90 -17.77 -17.20
C SER A 105 -12.93 -16.46 -17.98
N VAL A 106 -12.82 -15.32 -17.31
CA VAL A 106 -12.69 -14.01 -17.97
C VAL A 106 -11.43 -13.94 -18.83
N ASN A 107 -10.29 -14.40 -18.31
CA ASN A 107 -9.05 -14.47 -19.09
C ASN A 107 -9.16 -15.44 -20.27
N ASP A 108 -9.76 -16.60 -20.06
CA ASP A 108 -9.88 -17.64 -21.09
C ASP A 108 -10.83 -17.20 -22.22
N GLU A 109 -11.88 -16.42 -21.92
CA GLU A 109 -12.88 -15.95 -22.89
C GLU A 109 -12.47 -14.64 -23.59
N TYR A 110 -11.91 -13.69 -22.86
CA TYR A 110 -11.65 -12.33 -23.36
C TYR A 110 -10.16 -11.98 -23.47
N GLY A 111 -9.26 -12.86 -23.03
CA GLY A 111 -7.82 -12.66 -23.04
C GLY A 111 -7.28 -11.87 -21.84
N HIS A 112 -5.97 -11.97 -21.63
CA HIS A 112 -5.30 -11.39 -20.47
C HIS A 112 -5.36 -9.87 -20.39
N ALA A 113 -5.38 -9.15 -21.52
CA ALA A 113 -5.51 -7.69 -21.53
C ALA A 113 -6.83 -7.23 -20.91
N VAL A 114 -7.91 -7.98 -21.15
CA VAL A 114 -9.22 -7.73 -20.56
C VAL A 114 -9.22 -8.09 -19.07
N GLY A 115 -8.61 -9.21 -18.69
CA GLY A 115 -8.42 -9.55 -17.28
C GLY A 115 -7.63 -8.49 -16.50
N ASP A 116 -6.60 -7.92 -17.11
CA ASP A 116 -5.83 -6.81 -16.54
C ASP A 116 -6.70 -5.58 -16.32
N GLN A 117 -7.55 -5.22 -17.29
CA GLN A 117 -8.51 -4.12 -17.15
C GLN A 117 -9.53 -4.39 -16.03
N VAL A 118 -9.96 -5.64 -15.87
CA VAL A 118 -10.85 -6.04 -14.78
C VAL A 118 -10.19 -5.80 -13.41
N LEU A 119 -8.92 -6.19 -13.25
CA LEU A 119 -8.16 -5.98 -12.01
C LEU A 119 -7.98 -4.49 -11.69
N ILE A 120 -7.67 -3.68 -12.69
CA ILE A 120 -7.54 -2.21 -12.55
C ILE A 120 -8.87 -1.63 -12.07
N GLU A 121 -9.95 -1.94 -12.77
CA GLU A 121 -11.28 -1.37 -12.50
C GLU A 121 -11.83 -1.80 -11.13
N VAL A 122 -11.64 -3.07 -10.74
CA VAL A 122 -11.99 -3.54 -9.38
C VAL A 122 -11.20 -2.76 -8.32
N THR A 123 -9.91 -2.51 -8.57
CA THR A 123 -9.07 -1.74 -7.65
C THR A 123 -9.56 -0.30 -7.49
N GLU A 124 -9.87 0.38 -8.59
CA GLU A 124 -10.36 1.77 -8.54
C GLU A 124 -11.71 1.86 -7.84
N ARG A 125 -12.62 0.92 -8.10
CA ARG A 125 -13.90 0.84 -7.37
C ARG A 125 -13.72 0.63 -5.88
N CYS A 126 -12.74 -0.18 -5.48
CA CYS A 126 -12.36 -0.31 -4.07
C CYS A 126 -11.89 1.04 -3.53
N LYS A 127 -10.91 1.70 -4.16
CA LYS A 127 -10.37 2.99 -3.70
C LYS A 127 -11.46 4.06 -3.56
N ASP A 128 -12.35 4.18 -4.53
CA ASP A 128 -13.44 5.18 -4.54
C ASP A 128 -14.47 4.98 -3.41
N ASN A 129 -14.53 3.77 -2.85
CA ASN A 129 -15.45 3.42 -1.77
C ASN A 129 -14.76 3.27 -0.41
N LEU A 130 -13.48 3.63 -0.32
CA LEU A 130 -12.64 3.54 0.87
C LEU A 130 -12.22 4.92 1.37
N ARG A 131 -11.98 5.04 2.67
CA ARG A 131 -11.49 6.28 3.30
C ARG A 131 -10.00 6.43 3.06
N TYR A 132 -9.48 7.64 3.27
CA TYR A 132 -8.06 7.94 3.12
C TYR A 132 -7.12 7.03 3.95
N HIS A 133 -7.58 6.58 5.13
CA HIS A 133 -6.81 5.70 6.02
C HIS A 133 -7.01 4.21 5.76
N ASP A 134 -7.99 3.85 4.94
CA ASP A 134 -8.23 2.47 4.55
C ASP A 134 -7.22 2.10 3.46
N ILE A 135 -6.73 0.86 3.51
CA ILE A 135 -5.69 0.40 2.59
C ILE A 135 -6.26 -0.73 1.75
N VAL A 136 -6.20 -0.58 0.43
CA VAL A 136 -6.42 -1.69 -0.51
C VAL A 136 -5.08 -2.20 -1.02
N ALA A 137 -4.91 -3.51 -1.00
CA ALA A 137 -3.75 -4.21 -1.50
C ALA A 137 -4.15 -5.32 -2.48
N ARG A 138 -3.32 -5.52 -3.51
CA ARG A 138 -3.37 -6.72 -4.34
C ARG A 138 -2.26 -7.66 -3.86
N LEU A 139 -2.68 -8.84 -3.40
CA LEU A 139 -1.76 -9.81 -2.82
C LEU A 139 -1.13 -10.71 -3.89
N GLY A 140 -1.82 -10.92 -5.01
CA GLY A 140 -1.36 -11.70 -6.16
C GLY A 140 -2.56 -12.24 -6.94
N GLY A 141 -2.38 -12.51 -8.24
CA GLY A 141 -3.49 -12.99 -9.09
C GLY A 141 -4.70 -12.05 -9.01
N GLU A 142 -5.84 -12.60 -8.66
CA GLU A 142 -7.14 -11.94 -8.45
C GLU A 142 -7.48 -11.65 -6.97
N GLU A 143 -6.52 -11.85 -6.07
CA GLU A 143 -6.72 -11.71 -4.62
C GLU A 143 -6.37 -10.30 -4.13
N PHE A 144 -7.31 -9.70 -3.43
CA PHE A 144 -7.17 -8.39 -2.79
C PHE A 144 -7.41 -8.48 -1.29
N CYS A 145 -6.77 -7.59 -0.54
CA CYS A 145 -7.04 -7.41 0.88
C CYS A 145 -7.26 -5.94 1.19
N VAL A 146 -8.28 -5.65 2.00
CA VAL A 146 -8.55 -4.32 2.53
C VAL A 146 -8.35 -4.32 4.03
N LEU A 147 -7.56 -3.37 4.51
CA LEU A 147 -7.38 -3.08 5.93
C LEU A 147 -8.18 -1.85 6.30
N LEU A 148 -9.02 -1.98 7.33
CA LEU A 148 -9.90 -0.94 7.84
C LEU A 148 -9.53 -0.61 9.28
N PRO A 149 -8.63 0.37 9.52
CA PRO A 149 -8.31 0.81 10.87
C PRO A 149 -9.56 1.33 11.59
N TYR A 150 -9.64 1.10 12.90
CA TYR A 150 -10.70 1.66 13.76
C TYR A 150 -12.12 1.29 13.33
N THR A 151 -12.29 0.06 12.85
CA THR A 151 -13.53 -0.43 12.26
C THR A 151 -13.97 -1.72 12.93
N ASN A 152 -15.22 -1.73 13.41
CA ASN A 152 -15.87 -2.89 14.02
C ASN A 152 -16.51 -3.81 12.98
N ALA A 153 -16.94 -5.00 13.39
CA ALA A 153 -17.52 -6.01 12.50
C ALA A 153 -18.69 -5.48 11.66
N LYS A 154 -19.66 -4.82 12.30
CA LYS A 154 -20.86 -4.29 11.60
C LYS A 154 -20.51 -3.28 10.52
N HIS A 155 -19.56 -2.39 10.79
CA HIS A 155 -19.11 -1.41 9.81
C HIS A 155 -18.28 -2.08 8.70
N ALA A 156 -17.45 -3.06 9.04
CA ALA A 156 -16.69 -3.84 8.06
C ALA A 156 -17.62 -4.59 7.10
N GLU A 157 -18.66 -5.25 7.60
CA GLU A 157 -19.71 -5.89 6.80
C GLU A 157 -20.41 -4.91 5.86
N GLY A 158 -20.81 -3.73 6.37
CA GLY A 158 -21.43 -2.69 5.54
C GLY A 158 -20.52 -2.16 4.43
N ILE A 159 -19.20 -2.07 4.68
CA ILE A 159 -18.21 -1.69 3.68
C ILE A 159 -18.03 -2.82 2.65
N ALA A 160 -17.88 -4.06 3.11
CA ALA A 160 -17.73 -5.25 2.26
C ALA A 160 -18.91 -5.42 1.31
N GLU A 161 -20.15 -5.32 1.79
CA GLU A 161 -21.34 -5.42 0.95
C GLU A 161 -21.43 -4.27 -0.05
N ARG A 162 -21.03 -3.05 0.35
CA ARG A 162 -20.95 -1.92 -0.57
C ARG A 162 -19.94 -2.19 -1.69
N LEU A 163 -18.75 -2.69 -1.36
CA LEU A 163 -17.72 -3.04 -2.34
C LEU A 163 -18.22 -4.13 -3.30
N ARG A 164 -18.74 -5.24 -2.75
CA ARG A 164 -19.31 -6.35 -3.52
C ARG A 164 -20.40 -5.86 -4.49
N GLY A 165 -21.38 -5.12 -3.99
CA GLY A 165 -22.49 -4.60 -4.80
C GLY A 165 -22.05 -3.58 -5.86
N LYS A 166 -21.04 -2.75 -5.59
CA LYS A 166 -20.47 -1.83 -6.59
C LYS A 166 -19.73 -2.56 -7.71
N ILE A 167 -19.00 -3.63 -7.38
CA ILE A 167 -18.30 -4.44 -8.37
C ILE A 167 -19.31 -5.17 -9.27
N GLU A 168 -20.34 -5.78 -8.68
CA GLU A 168 -21.41 -6.49 -9.39
C GLU A 168 -22.24 -5.57 -10.30
N SER A 169 -22.66 -4.41 -9.80
CA SER A 169 -23.65 -3.55 -10.50
C SER A 169 -23.08 -2.73 -11.64
N MET A 170 -21.76 -2.63 -11.76
CA MET A 170 -21.10 -1.79 -12.77
C MET A 170 -20.33 -2.67 -13.77
N PRO A 171 -20.84 -2.88 -14.98
CA PRO A 171 -20.09 -3.65 -15.96
C PRO A 171 -18.85 -2.91 -16.45
N ILE A 172 -17.79 -3.66 -16.68
CA ILE A 172 -16.49 -3.19 -17.13
C ILE A 172 -16.52 -3.17 -18.66
N ILE A 173 -16.26 -2.00 -19.24
CA ILE A 173 -16.24 -1.82 -20.70
C ILE A 173 -14.79 -1.96 -21.16
N SER A 174 -14.50 -3.01 -21.92
CA SER A 174 -13.18 -3.22 -22.50
C SER A 174 -13.32 -3.77 -23.92
N GLU A 175 -12.61 -3.17 -24.88
CA GLU A 175 -12.61 -3.59 -26.30
C GLU A 175 -14.02 -3.75 -26.91
N GLY A 176 -14.98 -2.93 -26.47
CA GLY A 176 -16.38 -2.98 -26.92
C GLY A 176 -17.24 -4.07 -26.26
N SER A 177 -16.66 -4.91 -25.40
CA SER A 177 -17.37 -5.91 -24.61
C SER A 177 -17.81 -5.33 -23.26
N ARG A 178 -18.93 -5.86 -22.74
CA ARG A 178 -19.48 -5.48 -21.44
C ARG A 178 -19.36 -6.66 -20.47
N ILE A 179 -18.36 -6.61 -19.61
CA ILE A 179 -18.01 -7.73 -18.72
C ILE A 179 -18.55 -7.45 -17.33
N THR A 180 -19.34 -8.37 -16.80
CA THR A 180 -19.83 -8.29 -15.43
C THR A 180 -19.07 -9.33 -14.61
N VAL A 181 -18.46 -8.89 -13.51
CA VAL A 181 -17.76 -9.77 -12.57
C VAL A 181 -18.36 -9.62 -11.19
N THR A 182 -18.31 -10.69 -10.42
CA THR A 182 -18.67 -10.68 -9.00
C THR A 182 -17.44 -10.96 -8.16
N VAL A 183 -17.56 -10.72 -6.85
CA VAL A 183 -16.50 -11.04 -5.90
C VAL A 183 -17.05 -11.84 -4.73
N SER A 184 -16.27 -12.81 -4.29
CA SER A 184 -16.45 -13.44 -2.99
C SER A 184 -15.65 -12.67 -1.95
N VAL A 185 -16.21 -12.52 -0.75
CA VAL A 185 -15.63 -11.67 0.29
C VAL A 185 -15.63 -12.36 1.65
N GLY A 186 -14.49 -12.34 2.34
CA GLY A 186 -14.32 -12.82 3.70
C GLY A 186 -13.89 -11.71 4.64
N ILE A 187 -14.48 -11.64 5.83
CA ILE A 187 -14.19 -10.60 6.83
C ILE A 187 -13.59 -11.24 8.08
N SER A 188 -12.68 -10.54 8.73
CA SER A 188 -12.30 -10.83 10.11
C SER A 188 -11.99 -9.56 10.89
N LEU A 189 -12.05 -9.67 12.22
CA LEU A 189 -11.48 -8.70 13.13
C LEU A 189 -10.17 -9.21 13.71
N VAL A 190 -9.30 -8.26 14.08
CA VAL A 190 -8.18 -8.53 14.98
C VAL A 190 -8.70 -8.95 16.36
N CYS A 191 -8.02 -9.92 16.96
CA CYS A 191 -8.34 -10.46 18.28
C CYS A 191 -7.16 -10.22 19.25
N SER A 192 -7.46 -10.13 20.55
CA SER A 192 -6.43 -10.00 21.60
C SER A 192 -5.42 -11.15 21.60
N ASP A 193 -5.93 -12.34 21.27
CA ASP A 193 -5.22 -13.62 21.34
C ASP A 193 -4.40 -13.90 20.07
N ASP A 194 -4.48 -13.01 19.08
CA ASP A 194 -3.63 -13.07 17.90
C ASP A 194 -2.15 -12.88 18.30
N SER A 195 -1.31 -13.70 17.67
CA SER A 195 0.15 -13.65 17.76
C SER A 195 0.71 -12.53 16.88
N ASP A 196 0.17 -12.38 15.67
CA ASP A 196 0.44 -11.27 14.76
C ASP A 196 -0.80 -10.92 13.90
N GLY A 197 -0.65 -9.96 12.97
CA GLY A 197 -1.75 -9.55 12.10
C GLY A 197 -2.17 -10.61 11.05
N HIS A 198 -1.34 -11.62 10.78
CA HIS A 198 -1.65 -12.68 9.82
C HIS A 198 -2.68 -13.67 10.36
N ASP A 199 -2.81 -13.83 11.67
CA ASP A 199 -3.86 -14.67 12.28
C ASP A 199 -5.26 -14.16 11.91
N ALA A 200 -5.48 -12.85 11.97
CA ALA A 200 -6.71 -12.22 11.49
C ALA A 200 -6.88 -12.43 9.98
N MET A 201 -5.82 -12.21 9.21
CA MET A 201 -5.85 -12.41 7.76
C MET A 201 -6.23 -13.86 7.37
N GLN A 202 -5.74 -14.86 8.11
CA GLN A 202 -6.09 -16.26 7.91
C GLN A 202 -7.57 -16.54 8.20
N ARG A 203 -8.14 -15.91 9.23
CA ARG A 203 -9.59 -16.01 9.49
C ARG A 203 -10.42 -15.39 8.37
N ALA A 204 -10.00 -14.23 7.84
CA ALA A 204 -10.67 -13.62 6.70
C ALA A 204 -10.59 -14.51 5.44
N ASP A 205 -9.45 -15.18 5.22
CA ASP A 205 -9.29 -16.14 4.11
C ASP A 205 -10.21 -17.37 4.26
N GLN A 206 -10.36 -17.90 5.47
CA GLN A 206 -11.32 -18.97 5.74
C GLN A 206 -12.76 -18.55 5.43
N LYS A 207 -13.12 -17.30 5.74
CA LYS A 207 -14.43 -16.72 5.42
C LYS A 207 -14.61 -16.48 3.92
N LEU A 208 -13.55 -16.08 3.22
CA LEU A 208 -13.57 -15.98 1.77
C LEU A 208 -13.82 -17.35 1.12
N LEU A 209 -13.18 -18.40 1.62
CA LEU A 209 -13.41 -19.77 1.16
C LEU A 209 -14.85 -20.23 1.43
N GLU A 210 -15.42 -19.85 2.57
CA GLU A 210 -16.83 -20.08 2.91
C GLU A 210 -17.76 -19.41 1.88
N ALA A 211 -17.53 -18.13 1.57
CA ALA A 211 -18.28 -17.39 0.54
C ALA A 211 -18.20 -18.09 -0.84
N LYS A 212 -17.01 -18.55 -1.24
CA LYS A 212 -16.83 -19.29 -2.49
C LYS A 212 -17.61 -20.62 -2.51
N LYS A 213 -17.69 -21.33 -1.39
CA LYS A 213 -18.41 -22.60 -1.26
C LYS A 213 -19.93 -22.40 -1.22
N ASN A 214 -20.40 -21.29 -0.63
CA ASN A 214 -21.82 -20.97 -0.48
C ASN A 214 -22.45 -20.39 -1.76
N GLY A 215 -21.75 -20.42 -2.89
CA GLY A 215 -22.29 -19.95 -4.17
C GLY A 215 -21.66 -18.66 -4.70
N ARG A 216 -20.57 -18.18 -4.09
CA ARG A 216 -19.86 -16.95 -4.49
C ARG A 216 -20.71 -15.69 -4.36
N ASN A 217 -20.24 -14.55 -4.88
CA ASN A 217 -20.95 -13.26 -4.89
C ASN A 217 -21.62 -12.91 -3.55
N GLN A 218 -20.91 -13.09 -2.44
CA GLN A 218 -21.43 -12.85 -1.10
C GLN A 218 -20.32 -12.51 -0.13
N VAL A 219 -20.74 -11.95 1.01
CA VAL A 219 -19.88 -11.66 2.14
C VAL A 219 -20.09 -12.71 3.23
N CYS A 220 -19.00 -13.26 3.76
CA CYS A 220 -19.00 -14.06 4.99
C CYS A 220 -18.11 -13.40 6.04
N ALA A 221 -18.57 -13.37 7.30
CA ALA A 221 -17.87 -12.79 8.45
C ALA A 221 -17.76 -13.81 9.60
#